data_AF-A5GEA3-F1
#
_entry.id   AF-A5GEA3-F1
#
_cell.length_a   1.000
_cell.length_b   1.000
_cell.length_c   1.000
_cell.angle_alpha   90.00
_cell.angle_beta   90.00
_cell.angle_gamma   90.00
#
_symmetry.space_group_name_H-M   'P 1'
#
loop_
_entity.id
_entity.type
_entity.pdbx_description
1 polymer ?
#
loop_
_entity_poly.entity_id
_entity_poly.type
_entity_poly.pdbx_seq_one_letter_code
_entity_poly.pdbx_strand_id
1 'polypeptide(L)'
;MPLRSLIKKKQDITMSIITNNHLRPGLQEQIAATKSGCTNCGECVRECAFLKKYGTPKSIADSFDAIDPKSLARSFECSLCGLCSVVCPEQLDLDGLFLEMRREAVDRGFGDYPEHSPLLTYERLGTSRRFSLYRLPQGCTTIFFPGCSLSGTRPDGVNRVFAELQKTDPTVGIVFDCCLKPSHSLGREQYTGAMFEEMNNWLVQQGVKEVLVACPNCQVMFTSLGQGLKVRTVWESLAESGLQPEGVSGTVTVHDPCVIRDAQPVHQAVRTLLNRQGLMVEEMPHSGRTTVCCGQGGAVNLLNPQLAASWGELRKREAAGRRIITYCAGCVQALGGHTPTNHLVDILFAPNQTLAGKKKGAGAPFTYLNRLRLKRAFKRKEGYAVTRERTFVPEQGQPKKRSWKPLIFLVLLVAAVAGVHLSGAAQYLQQEKLQALIASYGVLAPAIYILLYALAPVLFLPGLPITIVGGILFGPVWGVVYTITGATIGASLAFLVARYVARDWVAAKLTGPTWEKLDSEVAQHGWKVVAFTRLIPAFPFNLLNYAFGLTKVPFVHYMVATFVFMLPACIAFIVFSSSLLGLIKGKVSPTALLGIGLIVLVSLIPVVYRRFKGRQAAEAEAE
;
A
#
# COMPACT_ATOMS: atom_id res chain seq x y z
N MET A 1 29.70 9.42 -19.40
CA MET A 1 28.80 10.11 -20.37
C MET A 1 27.26 10.03 -20.11
N PRO A 2 26.70 9.53 -18.98
CA PRO A 2 25.24 9.50 -18.78
C PRO A 2 24.66 10.67 -17.94
N LEU A 3 25.51 11.48 -17.29
CA LEU A 3 25.05 12.61 -16.47
C LEU A 3 24.47 13.75 -17.31
N ARG A 4 25.08 14.04 -18.47
CA ARG A 4 24.62 15.10 -19.39
C ARG A 4 23.26 14.78 -20.00
N SER A 5 22.94 13.52 -20.30
CA SER A 5 21.62 13.16 -20.84
C SER A 5 20.51 13.20 -19.78
N LEU A 6 20.83 12.94 -18.51
CA LEU A 6 19.90 13.06 -17.39
C LEU A 6 19.62 14.52 -17.03
N ILE A 7 20.66 15.37 -17.06
CA ILE A 7 20.52 16.81 -16.82
C ILE A 7 19.73 17.46 -17.97
N LYS A 8 20.01 17.10 -19.23
CA LYS A 8 19.27 17.59 -20.40
C LYS A 8 17.80 17.18 -20.36
N LYS A 9 17.50 15.92 -20.00
CA LYS A 9 16.11 15.44 -19.86
C LYS A 9 15.37 16.10 -18.70
N LYS A 10 16.06 16.44 -17.60
CA LYS A 10 15.49 17.19 -16.47
C LYS A 10 15.25 18.66 -16.86
N GLN A 11 16.19 19.29 -17.57
CA GLN A 11 16.06 20.65 -18.11
C GLN A 11 14.97 20.76 -19.18
N ASP A 12 14.82 19.76 -20.06
CA ASP A 12 13.77 19.73 -21.08
C ASP A 12 12.37 19.56 -20.45
N ILE A 13 12.25 18.76 -19.38
CA ILE A 13 11.01 18.63 -18.60
C ILE A 13 10.72 19.91 -17.80
N THR A 14 11.73 20.50 -17.16
CA THR A 14 11.57 21.76 -16.44
C THR A 14 11.23 22.92 -17.40
N MET A 15 11.81 22.98 -18.60
CA MET A 15 11.46 23.96 -19.61
C MET A 15 10.05 23.73 -20.17
N SER A 16 9.61 22.48 -20.43
CA SER A 16 8.26 22.23 -20.93
C SER A 16 7.16 22.55 -19.90
N ILE A 17 7.45 22.38 -18.60
CA ILE A 17 6.56 22.76 -17.49
C ILE A 17 6.47 24.29 -17.37
N ILE A 18 7.55 25.02 -17.64
CA ILE A 18 7.59 26.49 -17.55
C ILE A 18 6.91 27.15 -18.78
N THR A 19 6.88 26.49 -19.94
CA THR A 19 6.35 27.08 -21.18
C THR A 19 4.84 26.92 -21.41
N ASN A 20 4.11 26.13 -20.61
CA ASN A 20 2.67 25.94 -20.81
C ASN A 20 1.87 26.32 -19.56
N ASN A 21 1.60 27.62 -19.42
CA ASN A 21 0.79 28.19 -18.34
C ASN A 21 -0.73 28.02 -18.60
N HIS A 22 -1.11 27.40 -19.70
CA HIS A 22 -2.50 27.09 -20.03
C HIS A 22 -2.93 25.80 -19.35
N LEU A 23 -4.08 25.84 -18.67
CA LEU A 23 -4.74 24.67 -18.12
C LEU A 23 -5.34 23.83 -19.24
N ARG A 24 -5.56 22.52 -19.00
CA ARG A 24 -6.40 21.70 -19.86
C ARG A 24 -7.74 22.41 -20.13
N PRO A 25 -8.24 22.42 -21.38
CA PRO A 25 -9.51 23.07 -21.71
C PRO A 25 -10.67 22.63 -20.80
N GLY A 26 -10.79 21.33 -20.52
CA GLY A 26 -11.80 20.79 -19.62
C GLY A 26 -11.67 21.30 -18.18
N LEU A 27 -10.44 21.44 -17.66
CA LEU A 27 -10.22 22.02 -16.34
C LEU A 27 -10.55 23.52 -16.31
N GLN A 28 -10.18 24.26 -17.36
CA GLN A 28 -10.47 25.69 -17.47
C GLN A 28 -11.98 25.95 -17.48
N GLU A 29 -12.74 25.16 -18.25
CA GLU A 29 -14.20 25.21 -18.30
C GLU A 29 -14.82 24.93 -16.91
N GLN A 30 -14.40 23.84 -16.26
CA GLN A 30 -14.91 23.45 -14.95
C GLN A 30 -14.59 24.47 -13.85
N ILE A 31 -13.38 25.05 -13.86
CA ILE A 31 -13.00 26.12 -12.94
C ILE A 31 -13.86 27.36 -13.19
N ALA A 32 -14.03 27.78 -14.44
CA ALA A 32 -14.83 28.95 -14.78
C ALA A 32 -16.29 28.78 -14.35
N ALA A 33 -16.91 27.65 -14.70
CA ALA A 33 -18.28 27.30 -14.32
C ALA A 33 -18.46 27.24 -12.79
N THR A 34 -17.49 26.65 -12.07
CA THR A 34 -17.56 26.57 -10.61
C THR A 34 -17.42 27.95 -9.96
N LYS A 35 -16.52 28.80 -10.47
CA LYS A 35 -16.31 30.16 -9.94
C LYS A 35 -17.52 31.05 -10.14
N SER A 36 -18.12 31.02 -11.33
CA SER A 36 -19.28 31.85 -11.65
C SER A 36 -20.57 31.31 -11.00
N GLY A 37 -20.79 30.00 -11.06
CA GLY A 37 -22.04 29.38 -10.62
C GLY A 37 -22.12 29.11 -9.12
N CYS A 38 -21.01 28.86 -8.41
CA CYS A 38 -21.10 28.46 -7.01
C CYS A 38 -21.44 29.64 -6.09
N THR A 39 -22.52 29.47 -5.31
CA THR A 39 -23.07 30.45 -4.35
C THR A 39 -22.46 30.35 -2.95
N ASN A 40 -21.52 29.43 -2.71
CA ASN A 40 -20.97 29.12 -1.38
C ASN A 40 -22.03 28.67 -0.33
N CYS A 41 -23.16 28.12 -0.76
CA CYS A 41 -24.25 27.70 0.14
C CYS A 41 -23.87 26.61 1.17
N GLY A 42 -22.82 25.81 0.91
CA GLY A 42 -22.31 24.81 1.86
C GLY A 42 -23.03 23.45 1.86
N GLU A 43 -24.08 23.25 1.05
CA GLU A 43 -24.82 21.97 0.98
C GLU A 43 -23.90 20.77 0.68
N CYS A 44 -23.01 20.92 -0.31
CA CYS A 44 -22.04 19.88 -0.65
C CYS A 44 -20.97 19.63 0.44
N VAL A 45 -20.75 20.60 1.34
CA VAL A 45 -19.76 20.50 2.42
C VAL A 45 -20.32 19.69 3.59
N ARG A 46 -21.63 19.76 3.84
CA ARG A 46 -22.29 19.19 5.03
C ARG A 46 -21.94 17.73 5.30
N GLU A 47 -21.88 16.88 4.29
CA GLU A 47 -21.59 15.43 4.43
C GLU A 47 -20.31 14.97 3.73
N CYS A 48 -19.48 15.91 3.28
CA CYS A 48 -18.23 15.60 2.57
C CYS A 48 -17.00 15.91 3.43
N ALA A 49 -16.35 14.88 3.97
CA ALA A 49 -15.15 15.06 4.79
C ALA A 49 -14.02 15.80 4.04
N PHE A 50 -13.88 15.57 2.73
CA PHE A 50 -12.93 16.28 1.88
C PHE A 50 -13.22 17.79 1.81
N LEU A 51 -14.46 18.18 1.52
CA LEU A 51 -14.83 19.59 1.45
C LEU A 51 -14.85 20.26 2.83
N LYS A 52 -15.17 19.54 3.90
CA LYS A 52 -15.00 20.04 5.28
C LYS A 52 -13.53 20.38 5.59
N LYS A 53 -12.59 19.60 5.05
CA LYS A 53 -11.16 19.82 5.24
C LYS A 53 -10.62 20.97 4.39
N TYR A 54 -11.07 21.11 3.15
CA TYR A 54 -10.45 22.01 2.17
C TYR A 54 -11.28 23.23 1.76
N GLY A 55 -12.54 23.34 2.21
CA GLY A 55 -13.43 24.44 1.88
C GLY A 55 -14.40 24.13 0.74
N THR A 56 -15.14 25.16 0.31
CA THR A 56 -16.13 25.04 -0.77
C THR A 56 -15.45 24.78 -2.12
N PRO A 57 -16.15 24.16 -3.08
CA PRO A 57 -15.62 23.98 -4.44
C PRO A 57 -15.14 25.29 -5.08
N LYS A 58 -15.86 26.40 -4.86
CA LYS A 58 -15.44 27.73 -5.32
C LYS A 58 -14.10 28.15 -4.74
N SER A 59 -13.92 28.04 -3.42
CA SER A 59 -12.63 28.36 -2.78
C SER A 59 -11.48 27.50 -3.29
N ILE A 60 -11.75 26.23 -3.61
CA ILE A 60 -10.76 25.32 -4.17
C ILE A 60 -10.44 25.69 -5.63
N ALA A 61 -11.44 26.04 -6.44
CA ALA A 61 -11.25 26.52 -7.80
C ALA A 61 -10.53 27.89 -7.85
N ASP A 62 -10.82 28.78 -6.90
CA ASP A 62 -10.18 30.09 -6.77
C ASP A 62 -8.71 30.00 -6.39
N SER A 63 -8.37 29.06 -5.51
CA SER A 63 -7.00 28.81 -5.05
C SER A 63 -6.25 27.75 -5.87
N PHE A 64 -6.80 27.30 -7.00
CA PHE A 64 -6.13 26.30 -7.83
C PHE A 64 -4.89 26.90 -8.49
N ASP A 65 -3.76 26.25 -8.30
CA ASP A 65 -2.46 26.64 -8.85
C ASP A 65 -1.81 25.39 -9.44
N ALA A 66 -1.59 25.43 -10.75
CA ALA A 66 -1.07 24.28 -11.49
C ALA A 66 0.44 24.06 -11.32
N ILE A 67 1.13 24.96 -10.61
CA ILE A 67 2.56 24.90 -10.30
C ILE A 67 2.79 24.47 -8.84
N ASP A 68 1.88 24.79 -7.92
CA ASP A 68 1.97 24.39 -6.51
C ASP A 68 1.66 22.90 -6.29
N PRO A 69 2.63 22.08 -5.82
CA PRO A 69 2.39 20.67 -5.53
C PRO A 69 1.29 20.42 -4.49
N LYS A 70 1.07 21.34 -3.54
CA LYS A 70 -0.01 21.18 -2.54
C LYS A 70 -1.39 21.35 -3.18
N SER A 71 -1.51 22.30 -4.10
CA SER A 71 -2.72 22.51 -4.89
C SER A 71 -3.04 21.28 -5.77
N LEU A 72 -2.03 20.76 -6.50
CA LEU A 72 -2.16 19.55 -7.32
C LEU A 72 -2.50 18.29 -6.51
N ALA A 73 -1.96 18.16 -5.29
CA ALA A 73 -2.21 17.00 -4.44
C ALA A 73 -3.64 16.93 -3.88
N ARG A 74 -4.27 18.08 -3.65
CA ARG A 74 -5.58 18.19 -2.99
C ARG A 74 -6.64 17.30 -3.63
N SER A 75 -6.74 17.32 -4.96
CA SER A 75 -7.76 16.55 -5.70
C SER A 75 -7.63 15.04 -5.50
N PHE A 76 -6.45 14.53 -5.14
CA PHE A 76 -6.22 13.11 -4.85
C PHE A 76 -6.82 12.64 -3.51
N GLU A 77 -7.21 13.56 -2.62
CA GLU A 77 -7.98 13.26 -1.41
C GLU A 77 -9.51 13.29 -1.62
N CYS A 78 -9.99 13.71 -2.79
CA CYS A 78 -11.41 13.64 -3.15
C CYS A 78 -11.80 12.22 -3.58
N SER A 79 -12.87 11.63 -3.04
CA SER A 79 -13.25 10.26 -3.42
C SER A 79 -13.92 10.11 -4.79
N LEU A 80 -14.18 11.23 -5.49
CA LEU A 80 -14.93 11.29 -6.75
C LEU A 80 -16.29 10.57 -6.65
N CYS A 81 -16.98 10.76 -5.53
CA CYS A 81 -18.25 10.07 -5.27
C CYS A 81 -19.46 10.74 -5.93
N GLY A 82 -19.34 12.01 -6.35
CA GLY A 82 -20.42 12.76 -7.01
C GLY A 82 -21.54 13.30 -6.11
N LEU A 83 -21.47 13.10 -4.78
CA LEU A 83 -22.52 13.61 -3.88
C LEU A 83 -22.63 15.12 -3.95
N CYS A 84 -21.48 15.80 -4.00
CA CYS A 84 -21.41 17.25 -4.11
C CYS A 84 -22.18 17.80 -5.31
N SER A 85 -22.09 17.15 -6.47
CA SER A 85 -22.75 17.56 -7.71
C SER A 85 -24.26 17.36 -7.61
N VAL A 86 -24.69 16.24 -7.02
CA VAL A 86 -26.12 15.92 -6.84
C VAL A 86 -26.82 16.84 -5.86
N VAL A 87 -26.16 17.23 -4.76
CA VAL A 87 -26.76 18.13 -3.76
C VAL A 87 -26.54 19.61 -4.08
N CYS A 88 -25.85 19.93 -5.18
CA CYS A 88 -25.61 21.30 -5.59
C CYS A 88 -26.91 21.92 -6.15
N PRO A 89 -27.44 23.00 -5.54
CA PRO A 89 -28.64 23.67 -6.07
C PRO A 89 -28.45 24.20 -7.49
N GLU A 90 -27.22 24.62 -7.80
CA GLU A 90 -26.82 25.17 -9.09
C GLU A 90 -26.41 24.09 -10.11
N GLN A 91 -26.55 22.81 -9.75
CA GLN A 91 -26.30 21.66 -10.63
C GLN A 91 -24.89 21.63 -11.24
N LEU A 92 -23.89 22.10 -10.48
CA LEU A 92 -22.49 22.12 -10.92
C LEU A 92 -21.87 20.71 -10.95
N ASP A 93 -21.03 20.45 -11.95
CA ASP A 93 -20.26 19.21 -12.09
C ASP A 93 -18.98 19.25 -11.22
N LEU A 94 -19.17 19.02 -9.93
CA LEU A 94 -18.11 19.19 -8.94
C LEU A 94 -17.15 18.00 -8.87
N ASP A 95 -17.61 16.77 -9.10
CA ASP A 95 -16.71 15.63 -9.20
C ASP A 95 -15.95 15.58 -10.53
N GLY A 96 -16.55 16.07 -11.63
CA GLY A 96 -15.85 16.33 -12.88
C GLY A 96 -14.73 17.36 -12.73
N LEU A 97 -14.98 18.47 -12.01
CA LEU A 97 -13.93 19.43 -11.63
C LEU A 97 -12.73 18.74 -10.96
N PHE A 98 -12.96 17.92 -9.94
CA PHE A 98 -11.87 17.24 -9.23
C PHE A 98 -11.18 16.17 -10.07
N LEU A 99 -11.90 15.52 -10.99
CA LEU A 99 -11.29 14.59 -11.95
C LEU A 99 -10.37 15.33 -12.94
N GLU A 100 -10.81 16.48 -13.48
CA GLU A 100 -9.96 17.31 -14.34
C GLU A 100 -8.74 17.85 -13.60
N MET A 101 -8.86 18.23 -12.32
CA MET A 101 -7.70 18.60 -11.50
C MET A 101 -6.70 17.45 -11.36
N ARG A 102 -7.15 16.20 -11.22
CA ARG A 102 -6.25 15.03 -11.19
C ARG A 102 -5.59 14.80 -12.55
N ARG A 103 -6.33 14.96 -13.64
CA ARG A 103 -5.81 14.80 -15.01
C ARG A 103 -4.75 15.85 -15.34
N GLU A 104 -5.01 17.11 -15.00
CA GLU A 104 -4.04 18.21 -15.09
C GLU A 104 -2.75 17.88 -14.32
N ALA A 105 -2.89 17.40 -13.08
CA ALA A 105 -1.75 17.00 -12.28
C ALA A 105 -0.93 15.88 -12.96
N VAL A 106 -1.59 14.86 -13.52
CA VAL A 106 -0.93 13.76 -14.24
C VAL A 106 -0.21 14.25 -15.51
N ASP A 107 -0.84 15.11 -16.30
CA ASP A 107 -0.24 15.67 -17.53
C ASP A 107 1.01 16.51 -17.22
N ARG A 108 1.05 17.15 -16.05
CA ARG A 108 2.22 17.88 -15.54
C ARG A 108 3.29 16.99 -14.90
N GLY A 109 3.11 15.67 -14.93
CA GLY A 109 4.04 14.70 -14.35
C GLY A 109 3.93 14.53 -12.83
N PHE A 110 2.83 14.99 -12.23
CA PHE A 110 2.49 14.78 -10.83
C PHE A 110 1.50 13.60 -10.66
N GLY A 111 1.18 13.20 -9.42
CA GLY A 111 0.16 12.18 -9.15
C GLY A 111 0.63 10.71 -9.11
N ASP A 112 1.92 10.44 -9.37
CA ASP A 112 2.52 9.11 -9.18
C ASP A 112 2.91 8.89 -7.70
N TYR A 113 1.90 8.60 -6.87
CA TYR A 113 2.08 8.29 -5.46
C TYR A 113 2.46 6.83 -5.25
N PRO A 114 3.55 6.51 -4.51
CA PRO A 114 3.91 5.12 -4.18
C PRO A 114 2.79 4.34 -3.49
N GLU A 115 1.95 5.02 -2.70
CA GLU A 115 0.78 4.47 -2.02
C GLU A 115 -0.24 3.88 -2.99
N HIS A 116 -0.33 4.39 -4.21
CA HIS A 116 -1.21 3.84 -5.25
C HIS A 116 -0.65 2.58 -5.93
N SER A 117 0.63 2.24 -5.70
CA SER A 117 1.30 1.10 -6.35
C SER A 117 0.58 -0.25 -6.18
N PRO A 118 0.02 -0.61 -5.00
CA PRO A 118 -0.74 -1.85 -4.86
C PRO A 118 -1.98 -1.88 -5.77
N LEU A 119 -2.70 -0.76 -5.88
CA LEU A 119 -3.90 -0.63 -6.71
C LEU A 119 -3.54 -0.67 -8.20
N LEU A 120 -2.54 0.11 -8.63
CA LEU A 120 -2.05 0.12 -10.01
C LEU A 120 -1.46 -1.23 -10.42
N THR A 121 -0.81 -1.94 -9.49
CA THR A 121 -0.33 -3.30 -9.73
C THR A 121 -1.48 -4.29 -9.87
N TYR A 122 -2.53 -4.17 -9.04
CA TYR A 122 -3.73 -5.00 -9.17
C TYR A 122 -4.41 -4.80 -10.53
N GLU A 123 -4.56 -3.55 -10.98
CA GLU A 123 -5.12 -3.20 -12.29
C GLU A 123 -4.26 -3.75 -13.43
N ARG A 124 -2.94 -3.48 -13.43
CA ARG A 124 -1.99 -3.95 -14.45
C ARG A 124 -1.95 -5.47 -14.55
N LEU A 125 -1.98 -6.17 -13.42
CA LEU A 125 -2.09 -7.63 -13.44
C LEU A 125 -3.45 -8.03 -14.00
N GLY A 126 -4.51 -7.30 -13.65
CA GLY A 126 -5.86 -7.56 -14.11
C GLY A 126 -6.06 -7.49 -15.61
N THR A 127 -5.33 -6.60 -16.30
CA THR A 127 -5.31 -6.49 -17.77
C THR A 127 -4.26 -7.37 -18.45
N SER A 128 -3.39 -8.04 -17.68
CA SER A 128 -2.36 -8.90 -18.25
C SER A 128 -2.94 -10.19 -18.82
N ARG A 129 -2.23 -10.76 -19.81
CA ARG A 129 -2.49 -12.11 -20.35
C ARG A 129 -2.73 -13.18 -19.28
N ARG A 130 -2.13 -13.06 -18.10
CA ARG A 130 -2.28 -14.06 -17.02
C ARG A 130 -3.66 -14.05 -16.38
N PHE A 131 -4.33 -12.90 -16.35
CA PHE A 131 -5.61 -12.74 -15.64
C PHE A 131 -6.77 -12.42 -16.58
N SER A 132 -6.49 -12.03 -17.82
CA SER A 132 -7.51 -11.80 -18.82
C SER A 132 -7.88 -13.08 -19.58
N LEU A 133 -9.17 -13.23 -19.89
CA LEU A 133 -9.69 -14.31 -20.73
C LEU A 133 -11.07 -13.92 -21.26
N TYR A 134 -11.25 -14.01 -22.57
CA TYR A 134 -12.48 -13.73 -23.30
C TYR A 134 -12.95 -15.05 -23.90
N ARG A 135 -14.23 -15.38 -23.70
CA ARG A 135 -14.82 -16.64 -24.14
C ARG A 135 -16.21 -16.36 -24.70
N LEU A 136 -16.31 -16.40 -26.04
CA LEU A 136 -17.54 -16.09 -26.76
C LEU A 136 -18.05 -17.36 -27.46
N PRO A 137 -19.26 -17.85 -27.12
CA PRO A 137 -19.97 -18.89 -27.88
C PRO A 137 -20.27 -18.46 -29.32
N GLN A 138 -20.66 -19.41 -30.16
CA GLN A 138 -21.16 -19.07 -31.50
C GLN A 138 -22.46 -18.26 -31.39
N GLY A 139 -22.57 -17.17 -32.15
CA GLY A 139 -23.73 -16.28 -32.10
C GLY A 139 -23.79 -15.35 -30.88
N CYS A 140 -22.72 -15.29 -30.06
CA CYS A 140 -22.65 -14.45 -28.86
C CYS A 140 -22.83 -12.96 -29.20
N THR A 141 -23.95 -12.37 -28.73
CA THR A 141 -24.19 -10.92 -28.81
C THR A 141 -24.14 -10.24 -27.44
N THR A 142 -24.21 -11.01 -26.36
CA THR A 142 -24.19 -10.51 -24.98
C THR A 142 -23.05 -11.16 -24.20
N ILE A 143 -22.31 -10.37 -23.42
CA ILE A 143 -21.26 -10.87 -22.55
C ILE A 143 -21.53 -10.57 -21.07
N PHE A 144 -21.08 -11.46 -20.19
CA PHE A 144 -20.94 -11.19 -18.77
C PHE A 144 -19.54 -10.70 -18.44
N PHE A 145 -19.44 -9.49 -17.88
CA PHE A 145 -18.23 -8.88 -17.37
C PHE A 145 -18.29 -8.78 -15.82
N PRO A 146 -17.82 -9.80 -15.07
CA PRO A 146 -17.87 -9.80 -13.61
C PRO A 146 -17.02 -8.72 -12.94
N GLY A 147 -16.04 -8.17 -13.66
CA GLY A 147 -15.02 -7.29 -13.11
C GLY A 147 -13.91 -8.03 -12.37
N CYS A 148 -12.82 -7.30 -12.09
CA CYS A 148 -11.59 -7.88 -11.55
C CYS A 148 -11.73 -8.30 -10.08
N SER A 149 -12.27 -7.43 -9.21
CA SER A 149 -12.37 -7.67 -7.77
C SER A 149 -13.36 -8.76 -7.39
N LEU A 150 -14.52 -8.83 -8.05
CA LEU A 150 -15.52 -9.86 -7.76
C LEU A 150 -14.98 -11.26 -8.12
N SER A 151 -14.31 -11.37 -9.27
CA SER A 151 -13.64 -12.61 -9.72
C SER A 151 -12.57 -13.12 -8.75
N GLY A 152 -11.92 -12.24 -8.00
CA GLY A 152 -10.93 -12.65 -6.99
C GLY A 152 -11.52 -12.91 -5.62
N THR A 153 -12.48 -12.09 -5.19
CA THR A 153 -13.06 -12.19 -3.84
C THR A 153 -14.12 -13.28 -3.73
N ARG A 154 -14.89 -13.53 -4.80
CA ARG A 154 -16.07 -14.42 -4.83
C ARG A 154 -16.16 -15.22 -6.15
N PRO A 155 -15.15 -16.04 -6.49
CA PRO A 155 -15.13 -16.80 -7.74
C PRO A 155 -16.34 -17.74 -7.90
N ASP A 156 -16.80 -18.39 -6.82
CA ASP A 156 -17.98 -19.27 -6.85
C ASP A 156 -19.26 -18.50 -7.19
N GLY A 157 -19.38 -17.28 -6.68
CA GLY A 157 -20.48 -16.39 -6.99
C GLY A 157 -20.50 -15.98 -8.47
N VAL A 158 -19.32 -15.71 -9.04
CA VAL A 158 -19.19 -15.45 -10.49
C VAL A 158 -19.63 -16.66 -11.32
N ASN A 159 -19.23 -17.88 -10.93
CA ASN A 159 -19.68 -19.10 -11.59
C ASN A 159 -21.20 -19.26 -11.54
N ARG A 160 -21.82 -19.01 -10.38
CA ARG A 160 -23.27 -19.13 -10.20
C ARG A 160 -24.04 -18.08 -10.99
N VAL A 161 -23.63 -16.81 -10.95
CA VAL A 161 -24.24 -15.76 -11.78
C VAL A 161 -24.16 -16.13 -13.26
N PHE A 162 -22.99 -16.57 -13.73
CA PHE A 162 -22.85 -16.97 -15.14
C PHE A 162 -23.74 -18.16 -15.50
N ALA A 163 -23.86 -19.16 -14.62
CA ALA A 163 -24.75 -20.29 -14.83
C ALA A 163 -26.22 -19.87 -14.91
N GLU A 164 -26.67 -18.94 -14.07
CA GLU A 164 -28.04 -18.40 -14.16
C GLU A 164 -28.27 -17.64 -15.46
N LEU A 165 -27.31 -16.85 -15.93
CA LEU A 165 -27.42 -16.16 -17.22
C LEU A 165 -27.54 -17.14 -18.39
N GLN A 166 -26.76 -18.23 -18.37
CA GLN A 166 -26.78 -19.26 -19.42
C GLN A 166 -28.07 -20.08 -19.46
N LYS A 167 -28.86 -20.13 -18.38
CA LYS A 167 -30.18 -20.78 -18.42
C LYS A 167 -31.17 -20.01 -19.30
N THR A 168 -31.05 -18.68 -19.31
CA THR A 168 -31.91 -17.80 -20.11
C THR A 168 -31.39 -17.66 -21.53
N ASP A 169 -30.07 -17.49 -21.69
CA ASP A 169 -29.42 -17.37 -22.99
C ASP A 169 -28.10 -18.17 -23.00
N PRO A 170 -28.07 -19.36 -23.65
CA PRO A 170 -26.87 -20.19 -23.69
C PRO A 170 -25.73 -19.57 -24.50
N THR A 171 -26.00 -18.54 -25.30
CA THR A 171 -25.00 -17.86 -26.15
C THR A 171 -24.21 -16.78 -25.40
N VAL A 172 -24.58 -16.46 -24.15
CA VAL A 172 -23.89 -15.45 -23.34
C VAL A 172 -22.42 -15.81 -23.15
N GLY A 173 -21.54 -14.91 -23.59
CA GLY A 173 -20.10 -15.00 -23.38
C GLY A 173 -19.66 -14.55 -22.00
N ILE A 174 -18.40 -14.80 -21.65
CA ILE A 174 -17.80 -14.29 -20.41
C ILE A 174 -16.43 -13.65 -20.67
N VAL A 175 -16.20 -12.52 -20.01
CA VAL A 175 -14.96 -11.75 -20.15
C VAL A 175 -14.38 -11.45 -18.77
N PHE A 176 -13.26 -12.09 -18.46
CA PHE A 176 -12.40 -11.70 -17.36
C PHE A 176 -11.43 -10.64 -17.86
N ASP A 177 -11.63 -9.38 -17.46
CA ASP A 177 -10.65 -8.30 -17.62
C ASP A 177 -10.85 -7.23 -16.52
N CYS A 178 -10.06 -6.16 -16.54
CA CYS A 178 -10.25 -4.96 -15.72
C CYS A 178 -10.82 -3.82 -16.55
N CYS A 179 -11.83 -3.11 -16.02
CA CYS A 179 -12.42 -1.94 -16.69
C CYS A 179 -11.59 -0.65 -16.55
N LEU A 180 -10.45 -0.70 -15.85
CA LEU A 180 -9.51 0.43 -15.67
C LEU A 180 -10.05 1.62 -14.86
N LYS A 181 -11.12 1.42 -14.08
CA LYS A 181 -11.63 2.46 -13.18
C LYS A 181 -10.55 3.04 -12.24
N PRO A 182 -9.62 2.26 -11.66
CA PRO A 182 -8.56 2.83 -10.84
C PRO A 182 -7.71 3.88 -11.57
N SER A 183 -7.17 3.56 -12.74
CA SER A 183 -6.39 4.52 -13.54
C SER A 183 -7.22 5.72 -13.98
N HIS A 184 -8.48 5.50 -14.38
CA HIS A 184 -9.41 6.59 -14.69
C HIS A 184 -9.54 7.56 -13.51
N SER A 185 -9.86 7.03 -12.34
CA SER A 185 -10.05 7.84 -11.12
C SER A 185 -8.76 8.50 -10.65
N LEU A 186 -7.59 8.00 -11.01
CA LEU A 186 -6.29 8.62 -10.72
C LEU A 186 -5.86 9.65 -11.78
N GLY A 187 -6.72 9.97 -12.76
CA GLY A 187 -6.42 10.96 -13.80
C GLY A 187 -5.51 10.44 -14.92
N ARG A 188 -5.24 9.13 -14.99
CA ARG A 188 -4.39 8.51 -16.03
C ARG A 188 -5.18 8.30 -17.32
N GLU A 189 -5.68 9.40 -17.88
CA GLU A 189 -6.63 9.41 -18.98
C GLU A 189 -6.10 8.72 -20.24
N GLN A 190 -4.91 9.11 -20.72
CA GLN A 190 -4.32 8.54 -21.95
C GLN A 190 -4.15 7.01 -21.85
N TYR A 191 -3.65 6.52 -20.72
CA TYR A 191 -3.51 5.08 -20.45
C TYR A 191 -4.88 4.37 -20.41
N THR A 192 -5.84 4.99 -19.73
CA THR A 192 -7.19 4.44 -19.58
C THR A 192 -7.90 4.37 -20.93
N GLY A 193 -7.89 5.45 -21.71
CA GLY A 193 -8.51 5.51 -23.04
C GLY A 193 -7.95 4.44 -23.96
N ALA A 194 -6.63 4.41 -24.14
CA ALA A 194 -5.97 3.43 -25.03
C ALA A 194 -6.29 1.98 -24.64
N MET A 195 -6.24 1.65 -23.35
CA MET A 195 -6.54 0.30 -22.88
C MET A 195 -8.05 0.00 -22.87
N PHE A 196 -8.93 0.97 -22.67
CA PHE A 196 -10.37 0.68 -22.71
C PHE A 196 -10.86 0.50 -24.15
N GLU A 197 -10.49 1.43 -25.04
CA GLU A 197 -10.87 1.42 -26.46
C GLU A 197 -10.42 0.14 -27.16
N GLU A 198 -9.19 -0.32 -26.91
CA GLU A 198 -8.70 -1.57 -27.51
C GLU A 198 -9.55 -2.79 -27.12
N MET A 199 -10.01 -2.86 -25.87
CA MET A 199 -10.92 -3.92 -25.43
C MET A 199 -12.30 -3.75 -26.06
N ASN A 200 -12.86 -2.54 -26.01
CA ASN A 200 -14.19 -2.22 -26.49
C ASN A 200 -14.33 -2.50 -27.99
N ASN A 201 -13.41 -1.96 -28.80
CA ASN A 201 -13.41 -2.11 -30.25
C ASN A 201 -13.31 -3.57 -30.66
N TRP A 202 -12.47 -4.35 -29.96
CA TRP A 202 -12.39 -5.78 -30.21
C TRP A 202 -13.72 -6.51 -29.92
N LEU A 203 -14.40 -6.19 -28.80
CA LEU A 203 -15.70 -6.79 -28.48
C LEU A 203 -16.76 -6.46 -29.54
N VAL A 204 -16.86 -5.19 -29.94
CA VAL A 204 -17.79 -4.74 -30.99
C VAL A 204 -17.49 -5.44 -32.32
N GLN A 205 -16.21 -5.57 -32.70
CA GLN A 205 -15.79 -6.30 -33.91
C GLN A 205 -16.16 -7.80 -33.88
N GLN A 206 -16.26 -8.40 -32.70
CA GLN A 206 -16.74 -9.79 -32.57
C GLN A 206 -18.28 -9.90 -32.58
N GLY A 207 -19.01 -8.80 -32.79
CA GLY A 207 -20.47 -8.79 -32.85
C GLY A 207 -21.16 -8.68 -31.49
N VAL A 208 -20.42 -8.38 -30.41
CA VAL A 208 -21.00 -8.09 -29.10
C VAL A 208 -21.76 -6.77 -29.16
N LYS A 209 -23.01 -6.78 -28.66
CA LYS A 209 -23.93 -5.64 -28.64
C LYS A 209 -24.30 -5.22 -27.22
N GLU A 210 -24.24 -6.14 -26.24
CA GLU A 210 -24.59 -5.85 -24.85
C GLU A 210 -23.54 -6.41 -23.88
N VAL A 211 -23.24 -5.63 -22.83
CA VAL A 211 -22.41 -6.04 -21.71
C VAL A 211 -23.21 -6.03 -20.42
N LEU A 212 -23.31 -7.19 -19.79
CA LEU A 212 -23.85 -7.37 -18.45
C LEU A 212 -22.71 -7.24 -17.44
N VAL A 213 -22.74 -6.21 -16.60
CA VAL A 213 -21.71 -5.97 -15.59
C VAL A 213 -22.19 -6.35 -14.18
N ALA A 214 -21.31 -6.88 -13.34
CA ALA A 214 -21.60 -7.10 -11.91
C ALA A 214 -21.05 -6.00 -11.00
N CYS A 215 -20.23 -5.11 -11.53
CA CYS A 215 -19.52 -4.10 -10.75
C CYS A 215 -19.99 -2.69 -11.19
N PRO A 216 -20.42 -1.83 -10.26
CA PRO A 216 -20.79 -0.45 -10.56
C PRO A 216 -19.69 0.35 -11.23
N ASN A 217 -18.43 0.10 -10.84
CA ASN A 217 -17.28 0.74 -11.47
C ASN A 217 -17.11 0.29 -12.93
N CYS A 218 -17.46 -0.96 -13.27
CA CYS A 218 -17.47 -1.40 -14.66
C CYS A 218 -18.63 -0.76 -15.42
N GLN A 219 -19.81 -0.62 -14.80
CA GLN A 219 -20.95 0.08 -15.38
C GLN A 219 -20.57 1.49 -15.81
N VAL A 220 -20.00 2.29 -14.90
CA VAL A 220 -19.54 3.66 -15.22
C VAL A 220 -18.56 3.66 -16.39
N MET A 221 -17.56 2.77 -16.37
CA MET A 221 -16.56 2.75 -17.45
C MET A 221 -17.16 2.38 -18.82
N PHE A 222 -18.06 1.39 -18.87
CA PHE A 222 -18.73 1.02 -20.12
C PHE A 222 -19.77 2.06 -20.56
N THR A 223 -20.48 2.71 -19.63
CA THR A 223 -21.42 3.78 -19.98
C THR A 223 -20.69 5.01 -20.53
N SER A 224 -19.53 5.36 -19.96
CA SER A 224 -18.76 6.54 -20.38
C SER A 224 -17.89 6.29 -21.62
N LEU A 225 -17.29 5.11 -21.76
CA LEU A 225 -16.28 4.83 -22.80
C LEU A 225 -16.66 3.66 -23.74
N GLY A 226 -17.71 2.90 -23.43
CA GLY A 226 -18.11 1.68 -24.15
C GLY A 226 -18.97 1.94 -25.38
N GLN A 227 -18.48 2.75 -26.31
CA GLN A 227 -19.23 3.09 -27.53
C GLN A 227 -19.60 1.83 -28.32
N GLY A 228 -20.85 1.76 -28.80
CA GLY A 228 -21.37 0.62 -29.55
C GLY A 228 -21.85 -0.56 -28.70
N LEU A 229 -21.78 -0.47 -27.36
CA LEU A 229 -22.29 -1.49 -26.44
C LEU A 229 -23.41 -0.94 -25.56
N LYS A 230 -24.53 -1.66 -25.51
CA LYS A 230 -25.55 -1.46 -24.48
C LYS A 230 -25.02 -1.97 -23.15
N VAL A 231 -25.23 -1.21 -22.07
CA VAL A 231 -24.74 -1.55 -20.73
C VAL A 231 -25.92 -1.83 -19.81
N ARG A 232 -25.91 -2.99 -19.17
CA ARG A 232 -26.87 -3.35 -18.11
C ARG A 232 -26.15 -4.08 -16.98
N THR A 233 -26.72 -4.10 -15.79
CA THR A 233 -26.17 -4.93 -14.71
C THR A 233 -26.74 -6.35 -14.75
N VAL A 234 -25.97 -7.30 -14.23
CA VAL A 234 -26.50 -8.65 -13.98
C VAL A 234 -27.60 -8.65 -12.93
N TRP A 235 -27.66 -7.65 -12.05
CA TRP A 235 -28.68 -7.59 -11.00
C TRP A 235 -30.07 -7.34 -11.58
N GLU A 236 -30.19 -6.42 -12.53
CA GLU A 236 -31.41 -6.22 -13.31
C GLU A 236 -31.81 -7.52 -14.03
N SER A 237 -30.85 -8.14 -14.72
CA SER A 237 -31.12 -9.39 -15.44
C SER A 237 -31.56 -10.54 -14.54
N LEU A 238 -30.99 -10.66 -13.33
CA LEU A 238 -31.40 -11.69 -12.37
C LEU A 238 -32.75 -11.35 -11.72
N ALA A 239 -33.06 -10.07 -11.49
CA ALA A 239 -34.36 -9.65 -10.98
C ALA A 239 -35.48 -9.87 -11.99
N GLU A 240 -35.21 -9.73 -13.29
CA GLU A 240 -36.15 -10.08 -14.37
C GLU A 240 -36.29 -11.60 -14.56
N SER A 241 -35.24 -12.36 -14.22
CA SER A 241 -35.25 -13.82 -14.33
C SER A 241 -36.19 -14.49 -13.32
N GLY A 242 -36.53 -15.75 -13.59
CA GLY A 242 -37.24 -16.64 -12.67
C GLY A 242 -36.38 -17.20 -11.52
N LEU A 243 -35.25 -16.57 -11.17
CA LEU A 243 -34.39 -17.00 -10.07
C LEU A 243 -35.19 -17.04 -8.75
N GLN A 244 -35.24 -18.23 -8.13
CA GLN A 244 -35.83 -18.47 -6.82
C GLN A 244 -34.70 -18.66 -5.79
N PRO A 245 -34.26 -17.59 -5.09
CA PRO A 245 -33.20 -17.71 -4.09
C PRO A 245 -33.68 -18.48 -2.86
N GLU A 246 -32.74 -19.09 -2.13
CA GLU A 246 -33.03 -19.79 -0.87
C GLU A 246 -33.63 -18.81 0.15
N GLY A 247 -34.84 -19.12 0.63
CA GLY A 247 -35.59 -18.26 1.54
C GLY A 247 -34.94 -18.18 2.93
N VAL A 248 -34.77 -16.95 3.42
CA VAL A 248 -34.29 -16.63 4.76
C VAL A 248 -35.09 -15.45 5.34
N SER A 249 -35.12 -15.34 6.66
CA SER A 249 -35.75 -14.23 7.37
C SER A 249 -34.70 -13.33 8.01
N GLY A 250 -34.96 -12.04 8.04
CA GLY A 250 -34.14 -11.07 8.78
C GLY A 250 -34.22 -9.67 8.20
N THR A 251 -33.65 -8.72 8.92
CA THR A 251 -33.57 -7.32 8.50
C THR A 251 -32.15 -6.99 8.08
N VAL A 252 -32.01 -6.35 6.93
CA VAL A 252 -30.74 -5.84 6.40
C VAL A 252 -30.90 -4.38 5.97
N THR A 253 -29.78 -3.71 5.70
CA THR A 253 -29.79 -2.40 5.04
C THR A 253 -28.96 -2.43 3.77
N VAL A 254 -29.21 -1.52 2.84
CA VAL A 254 -28.51 -1.47 1.54
C VAL A 254 -27.61 -0.25 1.47
N HIS A 255 -26.35 -0.48 1.08
CA HIS A 255 -25.46 0.60 0.65
C HIS A 255 -25.32 0.61 -0.86
N ASP A 256 -26.01 1.56 -1.50
CA ASP A 256 -25.88 1.82 -2.92
C ASP A 256 -24.49 2.40 -3.22
N PRO A 257 -23.74 1.88 -4.20
CA PRO A 257 -22.45 2.43 -4.60
C PRO A 257 -22.61 3.81 -5.25
N CYS A 258 -21.95 4.81 -4.67
CA CYS A 258 -22.05 6.23 -5.03
C CYS A 258 -21.83 6.54 -6.51
N VAL A 259 -21.01 5.75 -7.21
CA VAL A 259 -20.66 5.96 -8.63
C VAL A 259 -21.82 5.67 -9.59
N ILE A 260 -22.87 4.97 -9.14
CA ILE A 260 -24.08 4.71 -9.93
C ILE A 260 -25.35 5.21 -9.21
N ARG A 261 -25.23 6.29 -8.44
CA ARG A 261 -26.33 6.86 -7.64
C ARG A 261 -27.62 7.12 -8.43
N ASP A 262 -27.53 7.46 -9.71
CA ASP A 262 -28.69 7.73 -10.57
C ASP A 262 -29.23 6.46 -11.28
N ALA A 263 -28.61 5.30 -11.08
CA ALA A 263 -29.04 4.03 -11.68
C ALA A 263 -30.20 3.37 -10.91
N GLN A 264 -31.34 4.07 -10.82
CA GLN A 264 -32.56 3.61 -10.13
C GLN A 264 -32.99 2.18 -10.51
N PRO A 265 -32.94 1.73 -11.78
CA PRO A 265 -33.27 0.35 -12.12
C PRO A 265 -32.41 -0.69 -11.40
N VAL A 266 -31.11 -0.41 -11.24
CA VAL A 266 -30.18 -1.29 -10.51
C VAL A 266 -30.52 -1.32 -9.03
N HIS A 267 -30.76 -0.16 -8.44
CA HIS A 267 -31.14 -0.02 -7.03
C HIS A 267 -32.39 -0.83 -6.72
N GLN A 268 -33.40 -0.72 -7.59
CA GLN A 268 -34.65 -1.46 -7.46
C GLN A 268 -34.45 -2.97 -7.64
N ALA A 269 -33.65 -3.39 -8.64
CA ALA A 269 -33.36 -4.80 -8.88
C ALA A 269 -32.72 -5.48 -7.65
N VAL A 270 -31.79 -4.79 -6.98
CA VAL A 270 -31.15 -5.29 -5.76
C VAL A 270 -32.18 -5.51 -4.63
N ARG A 271 -33.09 -4.55 -4.44
CA ARG A 271 -34.15 -4.64 -3.42
C ARG A 271 -35.16 -5.74 -3.74
N THR A 272 -35.56 -5.85 -5.00
CA THR A 272 -36.41 -6.95 -5.49
C THR A 272 -35.78 -8.32 -5.19
N LEU A 273 -34.49 -8.49 -5.46
CA LEU A 273 -33.78 -9.74 -5.20
C LEU A 273 -33.71 -10.06 -3.70
N LEU A 274 -33.46 -9.07 -2.84
CA LEU A 274 -33.45 -9.26 -1.39
C LEU A 274 -34.85 -9.61 -0.84
N ASN A 275 -35.88 -8.93 -1.32
CA ASN A 275 -37.27 -9.19 -0.91
C ASN A 275 -37.74 -10.58 -1.35
N ARG A 276 -37.40 -11.03 -2.57
CA ARG A 276 -37.67 -12.40 -3.03
C ARG A 276 -37.01 -13.46 -2.16
N GLN A 277 -35.94 -13.10 -1.47
CA GLN A 277 -35.24 -13.98 -0.56
C GLN A 277 -35.86 -14.03 0.85
N GLY A 278 -36.87 -13.19 1.13
CA GLY A 278 -37.52 -13.08 2.44
C GLY A 278 -36.87 -12.09 3.41
N LEU A 279 -35.91 -11.29 2.93
CA LEU A 279 -35.26 -10.26 3.74
C LEU A 279 -36.04 -8.94 3.69
N MET A 280 -36.18 -8.30 4.86
CA MET A 280 -36.69 -6.93 4.96
C MET A 280 -35.54 -5.94 4.81
N VAL A 281 -35.69 -4.99 3.89
CA VAL A 281 -34.72 -3.91 3.68
C VAL A 281 -35.17 -2.66 4.43
N GLU A 282 -34.38 -2.24 5.41
CA GLU A 282 -34.53 -0.96 6.09
C GLU A 282 -33.46 0.00 5.59
N GLU A 283 -33.87 1.09 4.95
CA GLU A 283 -32.96 2.05 4.34
C GLU A 283 -32.22 2.89 5.38
N MET A 284 -30.96 3.20 5.09
CA MET A 284 -30.23 4.21 5.85
C MET A 284 -30.69 5.63 5.46
N PRO A 285 -30.52 6.63 6.34
CA PRO A 285 -30.84 8.03 6.04
C PRO A 285 -30.27 8.52 4.71
N HIS A 286 -29.03 8.13 4.39
CA HIS A 286 -28.45 8.35 3.07
C HIS A 286 -28.46 7.06 2.23
N SER A 287 -29.38 7.00 1.26
CA SER A 287 -29.59 5.86 0.36
C SER A 287 -29.85 6.33 -1.08
N GLY A 288 -29.74 5.41 -2.05
CA GLY A 288 -29.98 5.69 -3.46
C GLY A 288 -29.18 6.89 -3.99
N ARG A 289 -29.91 7.91 -4.48
CA ARG A 289 -29.32 9.09 -5.13
C ARG A 289 -28.45 9.94 -4.20
N THR A 290 -28.78 9.97 -2.90
CA THR A 290 -28.08 10.79 -1.88
C THR A 290 -27.08 9.99 -1.06
N THR A 291 -26.78 8.74 -1.44
CA THR A 291 -25.84 7.91 -0.70
C THR A 291 -24.46 8.57 -0.55
N VAL A 292 -23.90 8.47 0.65
CA VAL A 292 -22.57 9.02 0.97
C VAL A 292 -21.46 8.02 0.62
N CYS A 293 -20.24 8.50 0.52
CA CYS A 293 -19.09 7.66 0.17
C CYS A 293 -18.87 6.52 1.17
N CYS A 294 -18.31 5.40 0.71
CA CYS A 294 -17.84 4.31 1.59
C CYS A 294 -16.39 4.51 2.08
N GLY A 295 -15.66 5.48 1.53
CA GLY A 295 -14.24 5.74 1.81
C GLY A 295 -13.25 5.11 0.81
N GLN A 296 -13.69 4.20 -0.07
CA GLN A 296 -12.80 3.53 -1.03
C GLN A 296 -12.55 4.31 -2.33
N GLY A 297 -13.49 5.19 -2.71
CA GLY A 297 -13.48 5.89 -4.00
C GLY A 297 -12.22 6.72 -4.21
N GLY A 298 -11.78 6.87 -5.46
CA GLY A 298 -10.63 7.71 -5.80
C GLY A 298 -9.28 7.27 -5.21
N ALA A 299 -9.21 6.07 -4.61
CA ALA A 299 -8.05 5.57 -3.87
C ALA A 299 -7.67 6.40 -2.62
N VAL A 300 -8.61 7.21 -2.09
CA VAL A 300 -8.36 8.09 -0.95
C VAL A 300 -7.90 7.31 0.28
N ASN A 301 -8.40 6.08 0.48
CA ASN A 301 -7.98 5.21 1.58
C ASN A 301 -6.49 4.85 1.56
N LEU A 302 -5.80 4.97 0.42
CA LEU A 302 -4.37 4.70 0.29
C LEU A 302 -3.53 5.94 0.64
N LEU A 303 -4.02 7.14 0.34
CA LEU A 303 -3.32 8.41 0.62
C LEU A 303 -3.66 9.00 1.99
N ASN A 304 -4.95 9.00 2.34
CA ASN A 304 -5.47 9.54 3.58
C ASN A 304 -6.48 8.55 4.23
N PRO A 305 -5.98 7.51 4.91
CA PRO A 305 -6.81 6.50 5.57
C PRO A 305 -7.74 7.08 6.64
N GLN A 306 -7.31 8.12 7.35
CA GLN A 306 -8.10 8.76 8.40
C GLN A 306 -9.32 9.49 7.80
N LEU A 307 -9.11 10.24 6.72
CA LEU A 307 -10.21 10.87 5.98
C LEU A 307 -11.16 9.82 5.43
N ALA A 308 -10.64 8.74 4.82
CA ALA A 308 -11.45 7.64 4.32
C ALA A 308 -12.31 6.97 5.42
N ALA A 309 -11.73 6.73 6.60
CA ALA A 309 -12.42 6.12 7.73
C ALA A 309 -13.59 6.96 8.27
N SER A 310 -13.55 8.29 8.14
CA SER A 310 -14.64 9.16 8.60
C SER A 310 -15.99 8.85 7.92
N TRP A 311 -15.97 8.51 6.63
CA TRP A 311 -17.16 8.07 5.90
C TRP A 311 -17.63 6.68 6.33
N GLY A 312 -16.69 5.77 6.62
CA GLY A 312 -17.00 4.44 7.14
C GLY A 312 -17.71 4.50 8.50
N GLU A 313 -17.26 5.38 9.40
CA GLU A 313 -17.91 5.61 10.69
C GLU A 313 -19.30 6.23 10.56
N LEU A 314 -19.50 7.17 9.61
CA LEU A 314 -20.84 7.66 9.29
C LEU A 314 -21.75 6.52 8.83
N ARG A 315 -21.28 5.65 7.93
CA ARG A 315 -22.07 4.50 7.47
C ARG A 315 -22.41 3.52 8.59
N LYS A 316 -21.46 3.25 9.48
CA LYS A 316 -21.69 2.39 10.65
C LYS A 316 -22.80 2.93 11.55
N ARG A 317 -22.78 4.23 11.86
CA ARG A 317 -23.83 4.87 12.67
C ARG A 317 -25.19 4.75 12.03
N GLU A 318 -25.29 5.06 10.74
CA GLU A 318 -26.56 5.01 10.02
C GLU A 318 -27.08 3.58 9.82
N ALA A 319 -26.20 2.59 9.66
CA ALA A 319 -26.61 1.19 9.63
C ALA A 319 -27.23 0.74 10.96
N ALA A 320 -26.88 1.41 12.08
CA ALA A 320 -27.44 1.18 13.41
C ALA A 320 -27.48 -0.31 13.78
N GLY A 321 -26.33 -0.99 13.60
CA GLY A 321 -26.14 -2.41 13.92
C GLY A 321 -26.65 -3.39 12.84
N ARG A 322 -27.41 -2.92 11.84
CA ARG A 322 -27.86 -3.77 10.73
C ARG A 322 -26.69 -4.13 9.81
N ARG A 323 -26.79 -5.33 9.21
CA ARG A 323 -25.84 -5.78 8.20
C ARG A 323 -26.05 -5.00 6.90
N ILE A 324 -24.97 -4.45 6.37
CA ILE A 324 -24.98 -3.74 5.09
C ILE A 324 -24.84 -4.75 3.95
N ILE A 325 -25.77 -4.70 3.01
CA ILE A 325 -25.65 -5.35 1.70
C ILE A 325 -25.27 -4.31 0.66
N THR A 326 -24.25 -4.61 -0.14
CA THR A 326 -23.85 -3.77 -1.27
C THR A 326 -23.49 -4.65 -2.45
N TYR A 327 -23.45 -4.08 -3.65
CA TYR A 327 -23.11 -4.79 -4.89
C TYR A 327 -21.82 -4.20 -5.50
N CYS A 328 -20.95 -3.66 -4.64
CA CYS A 328 -19.59 -3.24 -4.96
C CYS A 328 -18.58 -3.92 -4.04
N ALA A 329 -17.68 -4.72 -4.59
CA ALA A 329 -16.60 -5.36 -3.82
C ALA A 329 -15.69 -4.36 -3.09
N GLY A 330 -15.49 -3.16 -3.66
CA GLY A 330 -14.75 -2.07 -3.02
C GLY A 330 -15.46 -1.51 -1.79
N CYS A 331 -16.79 -1.33 -1.85
CA CYS A 331 -17.58 -0.91 -0.68
C CYS A 331 -17.55 -1.97 0.42
N VAL A 332 -17.59 -3.27 0.07
CA VAL A 332 -17.43 -4.34 1.07
C VAL A 332 -16.07 -4.26 1.77
N GLN A 333 -15.00 -4.01 1.01
CA GLN A 333 -13.66 -3.88 1.58
C GLN A 333 -13.54 -2.69 2.53
N ALA A 334 -14.13 -1.54 2.17
CA ALA A 334 -14.07 -0.35 3.01
C ALA A 334 -14.96 -0.48 4.26
N LEU A 335 -16.20 -0.90 4.12
CA LEU A 335 -17.17 -0.90 5.22
C LEU A 335 -17.05 -2.12 6.15
N GLY A 336 -16.51 -3.24 5.65
CA GLY A 336 -16.39 -4.47 6.43
C GLY A 336 -15.51 -4.38 7.67
N GLY A 337 -14.62 -3.37 7.75
CA GLY A 337 -13.85 -3.05 8.95
C GLY A 337 -14.64 -2.27 10.02
N HIS A 338 -15.77 -1.66 9.65
CA HIS A 338 -16.57 -0.81 10.54
C HIS A 338 -17.85 -1.51 11.01
N THR A 339 -18.52 -2.24 10.12
CA THR A 339 -19.79 -2.92 10.40
C THR A 339 -19.95 -4.14 9.50
N PRO A 340 -20.67 -5.21 9.92
CA PRO A 340 -20.92 -6.38 9.07
C PRO A 340 -21.44 -5.98 7.69
N THR A 341 -20.63 -6.24 6.66
CA THR A 341 -20.91 -5.84 5.28
C THR A 341 -20.66 -7.01 4.34
N ASN A 342 -21.61 -7.29 3.45
CA ASN A 342 -21.50 -8.36 2.47
C ASN A 342 -21.85 -7.91 1.07
N HIS A 343 -21.34 -8.65 0.09
CA HIS A 343 -21.73 -8.45 -1.29
C HIS A 343 -23.08 -9.12 -1.54
N LEU A 344 -23.92 -8.56 -2.41
CA LEU A 344 -25.22 -9.12 -2.78
C LEU A 344 -25.13 -10.61 -3.18
N VAL A 345 -24.15 -10.96 -4.01
CA VAL A 345 -23.78 -12.34 -4.38
C VAL A 345 -23.63 -13.30 -3.19
N ASP A 346 -23.11 -12.84 -2.04
CA ASP A 346 -22.98 -13.69 -0.85
C ASP A 346 -24.36 -14.09 -0.32
N ILE A 347 -25.30 -13.12 -0.31
CA ILE A 347 -26.68 -13.31 0.10
C ILE A 347 -27.44 -14.18 -0.92
N LEU A 348 -27.35 -13.89 -2.21
CA LEU A 348 -28.10 -14.64 -3.24
C LEU A 348 -27.78 -16.13 -3.28
N PHE A 349 -26.53 -16.51 -3.00
CA PHE A 349 -26.07 -17.89 -3.22
C PHE A 349 -25.59 -18.60 -1.96
N ALA A 350 -25.52 -17.92 -0.82
CA ALA A 350 -25.18 -18.51 0.48
C ALA A 350 -25.80 -17.69 1.64
N PRO A 351 -27.12 -17.45 1.65
CA PRO A 351 -27.74 -16.52 2.60
C PRO A 351 -27.54 -16.92 4.06
N ASN A 352 -27.80 -18.20 4.40
CA ASN A 352 -27.67 -18.71 5.76
C ASN A 352 -26.23 -18.56 6.29
N GLN A 353 -25.22 -18.92 5.48
CA GLN A 353 -23.82 -18.73 5.85
C GLN A 353 -23.44 -17.25 5.96
N THR A 354 -24.01 -16.41 5.09
CA THR A 354 -23.77 -14.98 5.08
C THR A 354 -24.32 -14.35 6.35
N LEU A 355 -25.60 -14.54 6.65
CA LEU A 355 -26.26 -13.98 7.85
C LEU A 355 -25.64 -14.49 9.16
N ALA A 356 -25.16 -15.75 9.19
CA ALA A 356 -24.40 -16.29 10.31
C ALA A 356 -22.95 -15.74 10.42
N GLY A 357 -22.52 -14.85 9.51
CA GLY A 357 -21.17 -14.27 9.51
C GLY A 357 -20.05 -15.21 9.04
N LYS A 358 -20.41 -16.37 8.50
CA LYS A 358 -19.48 -17.42 8.03
C LYS A 358 -19.00 -17.19 6.60
N LYS A 359 -19.79 -16.52 5.75
CA LYS A 359 -19.39 -16.19 4.37
C LYS A 359 -18.69 -14.83 4.32
N LYS A 360 -17.41 -14.83 3.92
CA LYS A 360 -16.59 -13.63 3.68
C LYS A 360 -15.92 -13.72 2.30
N GLY A 361 -15.62 -12.56 1.71
CA GLY A 361 -14.81 -12.50 0.50
C GLY A 361 -13.35 -12.84 0.77
N ALA A 362 -12.65 -13.43 -0.20
CA ALA A 362 -11.23 -13.73 -0.06
C ALA A 362 -10.38 -12.45 0.03
N GLY A 363 -9.36 -12.45 0.91
CA GLY A 363 -8.34 -11.41 1.00
C GLY A 363 -7.13 -11.67 0.10
N ALA A 364 -6.25 -10.69 -0.04
CA ALA A 364 -4.95 -10.90 -0.66
C ALA A 364 -4.07 -11.83 0.21
N PRO A 365 -3.25 -12.72 -0.37
CA PRO A 365 -2.99 -12.92 -1.81
C PRO A 365 -3.97 -13.89 -2.50
N PHE A 366 -4.92 -14.50 -1.77
CA PHE A 366 -5.83 -15.50 -2.31
C PHE A 366 -6.74 -14.97 -3.44
N THR A 367 -7.02 -13.66 -3.46
CA THR A 367 -7.74 -13.02 -4.59
C THR A 367 -7.06 -13.27 -5.94
N TYR A 368 -5.73 -13.25 -6.01
CA TYR A 368 -5.00 -13.55 -7.24
C TYR A 368 -5.08 -15.03 -7.60
N LEU A 369 -4.93 -15.92 -6.61
CA LEU A 369 -5.05 -17.35 -6.83
C LEU A 369 -6.44 -17.74 -7.34
N ASN A 370 -7.49 -17.15 -6.77
CA ASN A 370 -8.87 -17.35 -7.19
C ASN A 370 -9.11 -16.93 -8.64
N ARG A 371 -8.60 -15.76 -9.06
CA ARG A 371 -8.73 -15.33 -10.46
C ARG A 371 -7.99 -16.28 -11.42
N LEU A 372 -6.81 -16.76 -11.04
CA LEU A 372 -6.06 -17.73 -11.86
C LEU A 372 -6.79 -19.08 -11.95
N ARG A 373 -7.36 -19.56 -10.84
CA ARG A 373 -8.17 -20.78 -10.80
C ARG A 373 -9.43 -20.65 -11.64
N LEU A 374 -10.15 -19.53 -11.49
CA LEU A 374 -11.35 -19.22 -12.26
C LEU A 374 -11.04 -19.19 -13.76
N LYS A 375 -10.01 -18.45 -14.17
CA LYS A 375 -9.54 -18.43 -15.55
C LYS A 375 -9.21 -19.84 -16.07
N ARG A 376 -8.46 -20.64 -15.31
CA ARG A 376 -8.10 -22.02 -15.71
C ARG A 376 -9.34 -22.90 -15.89
N ALA A 377 -10.33 -22.77 -15.01
CA ALA A 377 -11.59 -23.51 -15.12
C ALA A 377 -12.32 -23.16 -16.43
N PHE A 378 -12.48 -21.86 -16.75
CA PHE A 378 -13.14 -21.43 -17.98
C PHE A 378 -12.35 -21.71 -19.25
N LYS A 379 -11.02 -21.72 -19.18
CA LYS A 379 -10.15 -22.09 -20.31
C LYS A 379 -10.31 -23.55 -20.71
N ARG A 380 -10.69 -24.44 -19.78
CA ARG A 380 -10.92 -25.87 -20.03
C ARG A 380 -12.33 -26.21 -20.51
N LYS A 381 -13.30 -25.31 -20.36
CA LYS A 381 -14.67 -25.54 -20.87
C LYS A 381 -14.64 -25.61 -22.40
N GLU A 382 -15.51 -26.40 -23.01
CA GLU A 382 -15.71 -26.44 -24.47
C GLU A 382 -16.88 -25.53 -24.87
N GLY A 383 -17.21 -25.45 -26.17
CA GLY A 383 -18.39 -24.72 -26.65
C GLY A 383 -18.20 -23.21 -26.88
N TYR A 384 -16.96 -22.75 -27.08
CA TYR A 384 -16.66 -21.34 -27.37
C TYR A 384 -15.95 -21.21 -28.71
N ALA A 385 -16.56 -20.46 -29.63
CA ALA A 385 -16.05 -20.23 -30.97
C ALA A 385 -14.84 -19.29 -30.97
N VAL A 386 -14.86 -18.26 -30.11
CA VAL A 386 -13.78 -17.27 -30.01
C VAL A 386 -13.18 -17.26 -28.62
N THR A 387 -11.86 -17.30 -28.55
CA THR A 387 -11.10 -17.18 -27.30
C THR A 387 -9.96 -16.19 -27.45
N ARG A 388 -9.83 -15.27 -26.50
CA ARG A 388 -8.74 -14.30 -26.46
C ARG A 388 -8.16 -14.16 -25.06
N GLU A 389 -6.85 -13.91 -24.99
CA GLU A 389 -6.19 -13.36 -23.81
C GLU A 389 -5.60 -11.99 -24.21
N ARG A 390 -5.65 -11.02 -23.31
CA ARG A 390 -5.18 -9.66 -23.60
C ARG A 390 -3.66 -9.57 -23.58
N THR A 391 -3.08 -8.99 -24.62
CA THR A 391 -1.63 -8.77 -24.77
C THR A 391 -1.26 -7.31 -24.99
N PHE A 392 -2.22 -6.46 -25.35
CA PHE A 392 -2.01 -5.05 -25.60
C PHE A 392 -1.50 -4.32 -24.35
N VAL A 393 -0.50 -3.46 -24.56
CA VAL A 393 0.03 -2.50 -23.58
C VAL A 393 0.41 -1.24 -24.37
N PRO A 394 -0.07 -0.04 -23.99
CA PRO A 394 0.28 1.20 -24.70
C PRO A 394 1.75 1.57 -24.49
N GLU A 395 2.37 2.25 -25.46
CA GLU A 395 3.79 2.64 -25.43
C GLU A 395 4.17 3.50 -24.22
N GLN A 396 3.29 4.42 -23.79
CA GLN A 396 3.51 5.23 -22.58
C GLN A 396 3.39 4.44 -21.27
N GLY A 397 2.89 3.21 -21.32
CA GLY A 397 2.75 2.30 -20.19
C GLY A 397 3.93 1.35 -19.99
N GLN A 398 5.03 1.51 -20.76
CA GLN A 398 6.20 0.65 -20.58
C GLN A 398 6.71 0.77 -19.14
N PRO A 399 6.73 -0.33 -18.37
CA PRO A 399 7.26 -0.30 -17.02
C PRO A 399 8.71 0.17 -17.12
N LYS A 400 9.11 1.18 -16.31
CA LYS A 400 10.53 1.50 -16.09
C LYS A 400 11.25 0.15 -15.96
N LYS A 401 12.14 -0.18 -16.91
CA LYS A 401 12.79 -1.50 -17.01
C LYS A 401 13.09 -1.97 -15.61
N ARG A 402 12.45 -3.08 -15.18
CA ARG A 402 12.58 -3.63 -13.83
C ARG A 402 14.06 -3.58 -13.51
N SER A 403 14.48 -2.72 -12.59
CA SER A 403 15.91 -2.58 -12.34
C SER A 403 16.34 -3.89 -11.72
N TRP A 404 17.14 -4.68 -12.43
CA TRP A 404 17.72 -5.89 -11.88
C TRP A 404 18.73 -5.53 -10.79
N LYS A 405 19.16 -4.26 -10.71
CA LYS A 405 20.13 -3.74 -9.74
C LYS A 405 19.82 -4.11 -8.29
N PRO A 406 18.59 -4.00 -7.73
CA PRO A 406 18.27 -4.50 -6.39
C PRO A 406 18.37 -6.03 -6.25
N LEU A 407 17.99 -6.81 -7.28
CA LEU A 407 18.14 -8.26 -7.25
C LEU A 407 19.63 -8.66 -7.37
N ILE A 408 20.38 -8.00 -8.24
CA ILE A 408 21.83 -8.15 -8.41
C ILE A 408 22.55 -7.72 -7.13
N PHE A 409 22.14 -6.62 -6.49
CA PHE A 409 22.70 -6.17 -5.21
C PHE A 409 22.40 -7.17 -4.10
N LEU A 410 21.17 -7.69 -4.01
CA LEU A 410 20.82 -8.74 -3.05
C LEU A 410 21.62 -10.01 -3.33
N VAL A 411 21.76 -10.43 -4.59
CA VAL A 411 22.55 -11.60 -5.00
C VAL A 411 24.03 -11.38 -4.73
N LEU A 412 24.58 -10.19 -4.97
CA LEU A 412 25.97 -9.85 -4.66
C LEU A 412 26.21 -9.77 -3.15
N LEU A 413 25.26 -9.26 -2.37
CA LEU A 413 25.31 -9.24 -0.91
C LEU A 413 25.27 -10.67 -0.35
N VAL A 414 24.33 -11.49 -0.83
CA VAL A 414 24.22 -12.90 -0.46
C VAL A 414 25.46 -13.68 -0.91
N ALA A 415 26.01 -13.41 -2.10
CA ALA A 415 27.24 -14.02 -2.60
C ALA A 415 28.48 -13.55 -1.84
N ALA A 416 28.53 -12.30 -1.36
CA ALA A 416 29.60 -11.81 -0.51
C ALA A 416 29.54 -12.45 0.89
N VAL A 417 28.36 -12.53 1.49
CA VAL A 417 28.14 -13.22 2.77
C VAL A 417 28.44 -14.71 2.65
N ALA A 418 27.90 -15.38 1.64
CA ALA A 418 28.18 -16.78 1.35
C ALA A 418 29.66 -16.99 1.02
N GLY A 419 30.30 -16.07 0.28
CA GLY A 419 31.72 -16.08 -0.02
C GLY A 419 32.59 -15.99 1.23
N VAL A 420 32.25 -15.15 2.20
CA VAL A 420 32.96 -15.06 3.50
C VAL A 420 32.79 -16.34 4.32
N HIS A 421 31.62 -16.98 4.29
CA HIS A 421 31.37 -18.25 4.98
C HIS A 421 32.02 -19.46 4.29
N LEU A 422 32.02 -19.50 2.95
CA LEU A 422 32.52 -20.62 2.13
C LEU A 422 34.04 -20.55 1.90
N SER A 423 34.64 -19.35 1.89
CA SER A 423 36.10 -19.16 1.74
C SER A 423 36.91 -19.53 2.99
N GLY A 424 36.26 -19.90 4.09
CA GLY A 424 36.95 -20.17 5.36
C GLY A 424 37.43 -18.91 6.09
N ALA A 425 37.11 -17.69 5.62
CA ALA A 425 37.44 -16.45 6.34
C ALA A 425 36.80 -16.38 7.74
N ALA A 426 35.65 -17.05 7.94
CA ALA A 426 35.05 -17.25 9.26
C ALA A 426 35.96 -18.05 10.23
N GLN A 427 36.90 -18.87 9.72
CA GLN A 427 37.91 -19.56 10.52
C GLN A 427 39.03 -18.63 11.01
N TYR A 428 39.28 -17.49 10.35
CA TYR A 428 40.20 -16.45 10.84
C TYR A 428 39.56 -15.53 11.89
N LEU A 429 38.23 -15.56 12.02
CA LEU A 429 37.47 -14.95 13.12
C LEU A 429 37.42 -15.84 14.38
N GLN A 430 38.07 -17.01 14.36
CA GLN A 430 38.28 -17.81 15.57
C GLN A 430 39.16 -17.03 16.56
N GLN A 431 38.72 -17.02 17.82
CA GLN A 431 39.30 -16.23 18.90
C GLN A 431 40.82 -16.37 18.99
N GLU A 432 41.38 -17.59 18.83
CA GLU A 432 42.82 -17.82 18.94
C GLU A 432 43.64 -17.19 17.79
N LYS A 433 43.15 -17.26 16.54
CA LYS A 433 43.88 -16.72 15.37
C LYS A 433 43.83 -15.21 15.31
N LEU A 434 42.69 -14.61 15.66
CA LEU A 434 42.54 -13.16 15.72
C LEU A 434 43.40 -12.58 16.86
N GLN A 435 43.44 -13.28 18.01
CA GLN A 435 44.33 -12.92 19.12
C GLN A 435 45.80 -12.99 18.70
N ALA A 436 46.23 -14.09 18.07
CA ALA A 436 47.61 -14.26 17.61
C ALA A 436 48.02 -13.23 16.56
N LEU A 437 47.14 -12.93 15.60
CA LEU A 437 47.38 -11.92 14.56
C LEU A 437 47.58 -10.54 15.20
N ILE A 438 46.67 -10.10 16.07
CA ILE A 438 46.75 -8.77 16.67
C ILE A 438 47.95 -8.66 17.63
N ALA A 439 48.24 -9.71 18.39
CA ALA A 439 49.40 -9.75 19.28
C ALA A 439 50.74 -9.70 18.52
N SER A 440 50.81 -10.24 17.31
CA SER A 440 52.04 -10.26 16.50
C SER A 440 52.55 -8.87 16.09
N TYR A 441 51.68 -7.84 16.11
CA TYR A 441 52.04 -6.46 15.77
C TYR A 441 52.60 -5.65 16.94
N GLY A 442 52.76 -6.24 18.14
CA GLY A 442 53.43 -5.61 19.29
C GLY A 442 52.82 -4.26 19.67
N VAL A 443 53.61 -3.18 19.58
CA VAL A 443 53.19 -1.81 19.96
C VAL A 443 52.05 -1.27 19.05
N LEU A 444 51.92 -1.76 17.82
CA LEU A 444 50.85 -1.36 16.89
C LEU A 444 49.53 -2.13 17.10
N ALA A 445 49.50 -3.10 18.00
CA ALA A 445 48.33 -3.94 18.26
C ALA A 445 47.04 -3.14 18.54
N PRO A 446 47.04 -2.05 19.36
CA PRO A 446 45.84 -1.24 19.58
C PRO A 446 45.30 -0.56 18.31
N ALA A 447 46.18 -0.03 17.47
CA ALA A 447 45.78 0.66 16.24
C ALA A 447 45.17 -0.33 15.22
N ILE A 448 45.78 -1.50 15.07
CA ILE A 448 45.27 -2.58 14.22
C ILE A 448 43.91 -3.08 14.74
N TYR A 449 43.76 -3.24 16.05
CA TYR A 449 42.50 -3.63 16.66
C TYR A 449 41.38 -2.62 16.38
N ILE A 450 41.65 -1.32 16.58
CA ILE A 450 40.68 -0.25 16.30
C ILE A 450 40.29 -0.24 14.82
N LEU A 451 41.26 -0.41 13.91
CA LEU A 451 41.00 -0.45 12.48
C LEU A 451 40.13 -1.65 12.09
N LEU A 452 40.45 -2.84 12.60
CA LEU A 452 39.67 -4.06 12.37
C LEU A 452 38.24 -3.90 12.86
N TYR A 453 38.06 -3.36 14.07
CA TYR A 453 36.73 -3.10 14.63
C TYR A 453 35.99 -2.02 13.81
N ALA A 454 36.67 -0.97 13.36
CA ALA A 454 36.06 0.08 12.55
C ALA A 454 35.55 -0.44 11.19
N LEU A 455 36.24 -1.39 10.57
CA LEU A 455 35.82 -1.98 9.29
C LEU A 455 34.73 -3.05 9.45
N ALA A 456 34.65 -3.70 10.62
CA ALA A 456 33.72 -4.81 10.84
C ALA A 456 32.23 -4.45 10.60
N PRO A 457 31.67 -3.34 11.12
CA PRO A 457 30.29 -2.96 10.84
C PRO A 457 30.03 -2.63 9.37
N VAL A 458 31.03 -2.10 8.67
CA VAL A 458 30.95 -1.75 7.24
C VAL A 458 30.90 -3.02 6.38
N LEU A 459 31.62 -4.05 6.80
CA LEU A 459 31.71 -5.35 6.12
C LEU A 459 30.69 -6.38 6.65
N PHE A 460 29.74 -5.96 7.50
CA PHE A 460 28.75 -6.83 8.15
C PHE A 460 29.35 -7.98 8.98
N LEU A 461 30.58 -7.84 9.45
CA LEU A 461 31.24 -8.83 10.31
C LEU A 461 30.65 -8.79 11.74
N PRO A 462 30.61 -9.94 12.44
CA PRO A 462 30.14 -9.99 13.82
C PRO A 462 31.12 -9.27 14.76
N GLY A 463 30.63 -8.33 15.57
CA GLY A 463 31.45 -7.56 16.50
C GLY A 463 31.88 -8.33 17.76
N LEU A 464 31.06 -9.29 18.21
CA LEU A 464 31.30 -10.02 19.46
C LEU A 464 32.67 -10.73 19.54
N PRO A 465 33.13 -11.48 18.51
CA PRO A 465 34.47 -12.08 18.54
C PRO A 465 35.58 -11.04 18.71
N ILE A 466 35.45 -9.89 18.06
CA ILE A 466 36.44 -8.82 18.12
C ILE A 466 36.45 -8.20 19.53
N THR A 467 35.26 -7.92 20.10
CA THR A 467 35.12 -7.44 21.50
C THR A 467 35.78 -8.39 22.50
N ILE A 468 35.60 -9.70 22.35
CA ILE A 468 36.20 -10.70 23.26
C ILE A 468 37.73 -10.63 23.20
N VAL A 469 38.30 -10.58 22.00
CA VAL A 469 39.76 -10.45 21.80
C VAL A 469 40.29 -9.16 22.42
N GLY A 470 39.55 -8.06 22.34
CA GLY A 470 39.93 -6.78 22.94
C GLY A 470 40.12 -6.85 24.46
N GLY A 471 39.23 -7.54 25.17
CA GLY A 471 39.36 -7.70 26.63
C GLY A 471 40.47 -8.67 27.03
N ILE A 472 40.71 -9.71 26.23
CA ILE A 472 41.80 -10.68 26.47
C ILE A 472 43.18 -10.05 26.26
N LEU A 473 43.36 -9.25 25.19
CA LEU A 473 44.65 -8.69 24.83
C LEU A 473 45.02 -7.43 25.62
N PHE A 474 44.05 -6.53 25.84
CA PHE A 474 44.33 -5.19 26.38
C PHE A 474 43.80 -5.02 27.82
N GLY A 475 43.17 -6.05 28.39
CA GLY A 475 42.63 -6.02 29.75
C GLY A 475 41.38 -5.15 29.90
N PRO A 476 40.87 -5.01 31.13
CA PRO A 476 39.54 -4.43 31.39
C PRO A 476 39.45 -2.93 31.11
N VAL A 477 40.54 -2.16 31.24
CA VAL A 477 40.54 -0.70 31.06
C VAL A 477 40.82 -0.35 29.60
N TRP A 478 41.99 -0.74 29.07
CA TRP A 478 42.38 -0.41 27.71
C TRP A 478 41.55 -1.16 26.66
N GLY A 479 41.08 -2.36 26.96
CA GLY A 479 40.11 -3.08 26.12
C GLY A 479 38.82 -2.30 25.91
N VAL A 480 38.30 -1.61 26.94
CA VAL A 480 37.10 -0.78 26.80
C VAL A 480 37.39 0.42 25.90
N VAL A 481 38.49 1.14 26.17
CA VAL A 481 38.89 2.33 25.41
C VAL A 481 39.05 2.02 23.93
N TYR A 482 39.77 0.95 23.58
CA TYR A 482 39.99 0.60 22.17
C TYR A 482 38.73 0.07 21.50
N THR A 483 37.93 -0.72 22.21
CA THR A 483 36.70 -1.31 21.67
C THR A 483 35.62 -0.27 21.42
N ILE A 484 35.36 0.64 22.36
CA ILE A 484 34.33 1.65 22.18
C ILE A 484 34.71 2.65 21.08
N THR A 485 36.00 2.98 20.98
CA THR A 485 36.54 3.84 19.92
C THR A 485 36.35 3.18 18.55
N GLY A 486 36.81 1.93 18.39
CA GLY A 486 36.65 1.17 17.15
C GLY A 486 35.19 0.95 16.76
N ALA A 487 34.33 0.60 17.73
CA ALA A 487 32.89 0.42 17.51
C ALA A 487 32.19 1.71 17.07
N THR A 488 32.54 2.84 17.68
CA THR A 488 31.94 4.15 17.35
C THR A 488 32.40 4.62 15.97
N ILE A 489 33.68 4.45 15.63
CA ILE A 489 34.21 4.75 14.29
C ILE A 489 33.51 3.88 13.25
N GLY A 490 33.43 2.57 13.46
CA GLY A 490 32.79 1.67 12.49
C GLY A 490 31.30 1.91 12.32
N ALA A 491 30.59 2.19 13.41
CA ALA A 491 29.18 2.59 13.37
C ALA A 491 29.00 3.92 12.61
N SER A 492 29.93 4.85 12.76
CA SER A 492 29.95 6.13 12.07
C SER A 492 30.23 5.96 10.58
N LEU A 493 31.19 5.12 10.20
CA LEU A 493 31.48 4.82 8.80
C LEU A 493 30.29 4.17 8.10
N ALA A 494 29.68 3.13 8.70
CA ALA A 494 28.49 2.49 8.15
C ALA A 494 27.31 3.48 7.96
N PHE A 495 27.12 4.37 8.94
CA PHE A 495 26.13 5.44 8.87
C PHE A 495 26.41 6.44 7.72
N LEU A 496 27.66 6.88 7.57
CA LEU A 496 28.04 7.84 6.52
C LEU A 496 27.97 7.20 5.13
N VAL A 497 28.38 5.94 4.99
CA VAL A 497 28.21 5.17 3.75
C VAL A 497 26.73 5.11 3.37
N ALA A 498 25.85 4.76 4.31
CA ALA A 498 24.41 4.77 4.06
C ALA A 498 23.90 6.17 3.67
N ARG A 499 24.37 7.22 4.36
CA ARG A 499 23.94 8.61 4.14
C ARG A 499 24.31 9.15 2.77
N TYR A 500 25.55 8.94 2.33
CA TYR A 500 26.06 9.59 1.12
C TYR A 500 25.98 8.69 -0.10
N VAL A 501 25.97 7.36 0.07
CA VAL A 501 25.98 6.41 -1.06
C VAL A 501 24.59 5.84 -1.32
N ALA A 502 23.80 5.56 -0.28
CA ALA A 502 22.52 4.86 -0.42
C ALA A 502 21.29 5.76 -0.26
N ARG A 503 21.38 6.88 0.46
CA ARG A 503 20.23 7.70 0.86
C ARG A 503 19.45 8.24 -0.33
N ASP A 504 20.10 8.82 -1.33
CA ASP A 504 19.38 9.41 -2.47
C ASP A 504 18.61 8.36 -3.28
N TRP A 505 19.18 7.15 -3.39
CA TRP A 505 18.52 6.02 -4.07
C TRP A 505 17.33 5.46 -3.27
N VAL A 506 17.43 5.42 -1.94
CA VAL A 506 16.37 4.94 -1.05
C VAL A 506 15.28 5.99 -0.85
N ALA A 507 15.65 7.25 -0.62
CA ALA A 507 14.72 8.37 -0.45
C ALA A 507 13.87 8.61 -1.71
N ALA A 508 14.44 8.42 -2.91
CA ALA A 508 13.68 8.47 -4.16
C ALA A 508 12.65 7.33 -4.31
N LYS A 509 12.67 6.32 -3.43
CA LYS A 509 11.71 5.19 -3.42
C LYS A 509 10.80 5.17 -2.19
N LEU A 510 11.20 5.83 -1.10
CA LEU A 510 10.46 5.92 0.15
C LEU A 510 9.95 7.37 0.29
N THR A 511 8.91 7.70 -0.46
CA THR A 511 8.17 8.96 -0.32
C THR A 511 6.75 8.61 0.09
N GLY A 512 6.34 9.03 1.29
CA GLY A 512 4.99 8.80 1.79
C GLY A 512 4.80 9.35 3.21
N PRO A 513 3.57 9.66 3.63
CA PRO A 513 3.30 10.37 4.89
C PRO A 513 3.68 9.55 6.12
N THR A 514 3.68 8.21 6.05
CA THR A 514 4.20 7.35 7.14
C THR A 514 5.71 7.43 7.26
N TRP A 515 6.43 7.46 6.13
CA TRP A 515 7.88 7.64 6.14
C TRP A 515 8.24 9.06 6.54
N GLU A 516 7.51 10.08 6.07
CA GLU A 516 7.70 11.47 6.49
C GLU A 516 7.37 11.69 7.96
N LYS A 517 6.33 11.05 8.49
CA LYS A 517 6.02 11.05 9.92
C LYS A 517 7.10 10.34 10.73
N LEU A 518 7.54 9.15 10.31
CA LEU A 518 8.64 8.43 10.97
C LEU A 518 9.95 9.22 10.89
N ASP A 519 10.28 9.77 9.73
CA ASP A 519 11.50 10.55 9.48
C ASP A 519 11.45 11.92 10.19
N SER A 520 10.27 12.53 10.38
CA SER A 520 10.10 13.76 11.17
C SER A 520 10.09 13.51 12.68
N GLU A 521 9.45 12.45 13.17
CA GLU A 521 9.51 12.03 14.58
C GLU A 521 10.95 11.62 14.97
N VAL A 522 11.64 10.89 14.10
CA VAL A 522 13.06 10.55 14.25
C VAL A 522 13.96 11.78 14.08
N ALA A 523 13.59 12.78 13.28
CA ALA A 523 14.33 14.04 13.24
C ALA A 523 14.23 14.83 14.57
N GLN A 524 13.04 14.88 15.17
CA GLN A 524 12.79 15.63 16.41
C GLN A 524 13.38 14.93 17.66
N HIS A 525 13.38 13.59 17.69
CA HIS A 525 13.82 12.80 18.86
C HIS A 525 14.99 11.85 18.57
N GLY A 526 15.77 12.11 17.51
CA GLY A 526 16.73 11.16 16.95
C GLY A 526 17.74 10.57 17.93
N TRP A 527 18.27 11.38 18.85
CA TRP A 527 19.23 10.90 19.85
C TRP A 527 18.59 9.93 20.86
N LYS A 528 17.30 10.13 21.21
CA LYS A 528 16.56 9.26 22.14
C LYS A 528 16.30 7.89 21.51
N VAL A 529 15.97 7.87 20.21
CA VAL A 529 15.75 6.63 19.46
C VAL A 529 17.06 5.84 19.32
N VAL A 530 18.17 6.52 19.00
CA VAL A 530 19.50 5.88 18.96
C VAL A 530 19.86 5.34 20.34
N ALA A 531 19.74 6.14 21.40
CA ALA A 531 20.00 5.73 22.78
C ALA A 531 19.22 4.46 23.17
N PHE A 532 17.91 4.46 22.91
CA PHE A 532 17.02 3.35 23.23
C PHE A 532 17.43 2.06 22.50
N THR A 533 17.74 2.14 21.21
CA THR A 533 18.16 0.98 20.40
C THR A 533 19.56 0.47 20.73
N ARG A 534 20.43 1.29 21.36
CA ARG A 534 21.72 0.82 21.89
C ARG A 534 21.61 0.13 23.23
N LEU A 535 20.66 0.55 24.07
CA LEU A 535 20.39 -0.09 25.36
C LEU A 535 19.59 -1.40 25.22
N ILE A 536 18.73 -1.49 24.19
CA ILE A 536 17.89 -2.67 23.94
C ILE A 536 18.35 -3.35 22.64
N PRO A 537 19.03 -4.51 22.73
CA PRO A 537 19.51 -5.25 21.55
C PRO A 537 18.37 -6.04 20.87
N ALA A 538 17.32 -5.35 20.43
CA ALA A 538 16.21 -5.94 19.69
C ALA A 538 16.55 -6.18 18.20
N PHE A 539 17.55 -5.46 17.68
CA PHE A 539 17.92 -5.50 16.26
C PHE A 539 19.44 -5.68 16.08
N PRO A 540 19.88 -6.30 14.96
CA PRO A 540 21.30 -6.46 14.67
C PRO A 540 22.04 -5.12 14.55
N PHE A 541 23.16 -4.99 15.27
CA PHE A 541 23.98 -3.77 15.33
C PHE A 541 24.36 -3.22 13.94
N ASN A 542 24.80 -4.11 13.04
CA ASN A 542 25.23 -3.73 11.69
C ASN A 542 24.08 -3.09 10.91
N LEU A 543 22.89 -3.71 10.93
CA LEU A 543 21.72 -3.23 10.20
C LEU A 543 21.22 -1.87 10.72
N LEU A 544 21.23 -1.69 12.04
CA LEU A 544 20.82 -0.43 12.68
C LEU A 544 21.66 0.75 12.20
N ASN A 545 22.98 0.58 12.04
CA ASN A 545 23.87 1.66 11.63
C ASN A 545 23.52 2.19 10.23
N TYR A 546 23.24 1.28 9.29
CA TYR A 546 22.77 1.65 7.95
C TYR A 546 21.36 2.24 7.98
N ALA A 547 20.45 1.67 8.77
CA ALA A 547 19.09 2.18 8.90
C ALA A 547 19.08 3.63 9.39
N PHE A 548 19.82 3.95 10.45
CA PHE A 548 19.95 5.32 10.94
C PHE A 548 20.59 6.25 9.91
N GLY A 549 21.56 5.78 9.12
CA GLY A 549 22.18 6.54 8.04
C GLY A 549 21.19 6.95 6.93
N LEU A 550 20.08 6.23 6.77
CA LEU A 550 19.01 6.57 5.82
C LEU A 550 18.00 7.60 6.35
N THR A 551 17.94 7.81 7.67
CA THR A 551 17.02 8.78 8.33
C THR A 551 17.54 10.22 8.33
N LYS A 552 16.80 11.16 8.92
CA LYS A 552 17.25 12.55 9.18
C LYS A 552 18.03 12.77 10.48
N VAL A 553 18.37 11.74 11.27
CA VAL A 553 19.15 11.92 12.51
C VAL A 553 20.48 12.64 12.23
N PRO A 554 20.82 13.74 12.94
CA PRO A 554 22.12 14.40 12.80
C PRO A 554 23.27 13.45 13.13
N PHE A 555 24.37 13.51 12.36
CA PHE A 555 25.53 12.63 12.56
C PHE A 555 26.10 12.72 13.98
N VAL A 556 26.23 13.94 14.50
CA VAL A 556 26.77 14.18 15.86
C VAL A 556 25.90 13.52 16.92
N HIS A 557 24.57 13.64 16.81
CA HIS A 557 23.63 13.00 17.75
C HIS A 557 23.75 11.48 17.70
N TYR A 558 23.88 10.90 16.51
CA TYR A 558 24.08 9.47 16.34
C TYR A 558 25.42 8.99 16.93
N MET A 559 26.52 9.70 16.66
CA MET A 559 27.86 9.35 17.13
C MET A 559 27.96 9.42 18.66
N VAL A 560 27.52 10.53 19.27
CA VAL A 560 27.57 10.73 20.72
C VAL A 560 26.65 9.73 21.43
N ALA A 561 25.41 9.55 20.95
CA ALA A 561 24.50 8.58 21.54
C ALA A 561 25.04 7.14 21.40
N THR A 562 25.64 6.79 20.27
CA THR A 562 26.27 5.48 20.09
C THR A 562 27.42 5.26 21.07
N PHE A 563 28.31 6.25 21.25
CA PHE A 563 29.42 6.16 22.21
C PHE A 563 28.93 6.01 23.66
N VAL A 564 28.03 6.90 24.10
CA VAL A 564 27.57 6.96 25.50
C VAL A 564 26.73 5.74 25.87
N PHE A 565 25.76 5.37 25.04
CA PHE A 565 24.79 4.33 25.40
C PHE A 565 25.27 2.90 25.12
N MET A 566 26.36 2.73 24.35
CA MET A 566 27.04 1.43 24.24
C MET A 566 28.07 1.19 25.34
N LEU A 567 28.55 2.25 26.00
CA LEU A 567 29.63 2.16 26.98
C LEU A 567 29.34 1.18 28.14
N PRO A 568 28.13 1.17 28.76
CA PRO A 568 27.85 0.23 29.86
C PRO A 568 27.94 -1.23 29.44
N ALA A 569 27.37 -1.57 28.28
CA ALA A 569 27.46 -2.92 27.73
C ALA A 569 28.90 -3.29 27.34
N CYS A 570 29.64 -2.35 26.74
CA CYS A 570 31.05 -2.54 26.39
C CYS A 570 31.90 -2.86 27.63
N ILE A 571 31.73 -2.09 28.72
CA ILE A 571 32.42 -2.33 29.99
C ILE A 571 32.11 -3.73 30.52
N ALA A 572 30.82 -4.10 30.60
CA ALA A 572 30.39 -5.40 31.10
C ALA A 572 31.05 -6.56 30.31
N PHE A 573 30.98 -6.50 28.97
CA PHE A 573 31.55 -7.54 28.11
C PHE A 573 33.08 -7.60 28.16
N ILE A 574 33.78 -6.46 28.20
CA ILE A 574 35.24 -6.42 28.24
C ILE A 574 35.78 -6.87 29.60
N VAL A 575 35.17 -6.44 30.70
CA VAL A 575 35.56 -6.88 32.05
C VAL A 575 35.38 -8.40 32.18
N PHE A 576 34.28 -8.94 31.67
CA PHE A 576 34.06 -10.37 31.60
C PHE A 576 35.10 -11.09 30.72
N SER A 577 35.31 -10.63 29.48
CA SER A 577 36.23 -11.31 28.54
C SER A 577 37.68 -11.26 28.99
N SER A 578 38.11 -10.18 29.65
CA SER A 578 39.45 -10.07 30.24
C SER A 578 39.74 -11.13 31.32
N SER A 579 38.69 -11.67 31.97
CA SER A 579 38.80 -12.69 33.01
C SER A 579 38.47 -14.11 32.52
N LEU A 580 38.09 -14.25 31.25
CA LEU A 580 37.60 -15.49 30.65
C LEU A 580 38.66 -16.61 30.66
N LEU A 581 39.92 -16.27 30.36
CA LEU A 581 41.03 -17.25 30.38
C LEU A 581 41.35 -17.78 31.79
N GLY A 582 41.10 -16.99 32.84
CA GLY A 582 41.29 -17.40 34.23
C GLY A 582 40.18 -18.35 34.72
N LEU A 583 38.93 -18.04 34.34
CA LEU A 583 37.74 -18.87 34.61
C LEU A 583 37.84 -20.27 33.98
N ILE A 584 38.28 -20.35 32.72
CA ILE A 584 38.47 -21.64 32.02
C ILE A 584 39.55 -22.50 32.70
N LYS A 585 40.54 -21.87 33.35
CA LYS A 585 41.58 -22.53 34.14
C LYS A 585 41.18 -22.80 35.60
N GLY A 586 39.89 -22.65 35.95
CA GLY A 586 39.35 -22.95 37.28
C GLY A 586 39.62 -21.89 38.36
N LYS A 587 40.14 -20.71 38.01
CA LYS A 587 40.40 -19.62 38.97
C LYS A 587 39.33 -18.53 38.83
N VAL A 588 38.43 -18.45 39.80
CA VAL A 588 37.42 -17.39 39.87
C VAL A 588 38.07 -16.12 40.44
N SER A 589 38.39 -15.15 39.59
CA SER A 589 38.88 -13.84 40.03
C SER A 589 37.73 -12.93 40.45
N PRO A 590 37.95 -11.95 41.36
CA PRO A 590 36.95 -10.92 41.68
C PRO A 590 36.47 -10.14 40.45
N THR A 591 37.33 -9.97 39.44
CA THR A 591 37.00 -9.32 38.16
C THR A 591 36.03 -10.14 37.30
N ALA A 592 36.09 -11.48 37.39
CA ALA A 592 35.15 -12.37 36.71
C ALA A 592 33.74 -12.25 37.32
N LEU A 593 33.63 -12.25 38.65
CA LEU A 593 32.36 -12.05 39.36
C LEU A 593 31.77 -10.66 39.10
N LEU A 594 32.60 -9.62 39.07
CA LEU A 594 32.21 -8.26 38.66
C LEU A 594 31.71 -8.21 37.21
N GLY A 595 32.40 -8.87 36.28
CA GLY A 595 31.98 -8.94 34.88
C GLY A 595 30.64 -9.66 34.70
N ILE A 596 30.44 -10.80 35.36
CA ILE A 596 29.17 -11.53 35.37
C ILE A 596 28.06 -10.68 36.00
N GLY A 597 28.32 -10.04 37.14
CA GLY A 597 27.38 -9.14 37.81
C GLY A 597 26.98 -7.95 36.94
N LEU A 598 27.94 -7.33 36.23
CA LEU A 598 27.69 -6.25 35.28
C LEU A 598 26.87 -6.70 34.07
N ILE A 599 27.15 -7.89 33.52
CA ILE A 599 26.37 -8.46 32.40
C ILE A 599 24.93 -8.71 32.83
N VAL A 600 24.72 -9.32 34.01
CA VAL A 600 23.39 -9.57 34.57
C VAL A 600 22.66 -8.24 34.80
N LEU A 601 23.31 -7.26 35.42
CA LEU A 601 22.74 -5.93 35.67
C LEU A 601 22.32 -5.24 34.37
N VAL A 602 23.21 -5.18 33.37
CA VAL A 602 22.94 -4.56 32.06
C VAL A 602 21.84 -5.31 31.31
N SER A 603 21.79 -6.64 31.40
CA SER A 603 20.76 -7.47 30.77
C SER A 603 19.38 -7.34 31.43
N LEU A 604 19.31 -6.91 32.70
CA LEU A 604 18.07 -6.67 33.43
C LEU A 604 17.47 -5.28 33.18
N ILE A 605 18.27 -4.29 32.75
CA ILE A 605 17.79 -2.92 32.43
C ILE A 605 16.59 -2.93 31.46
N PRO A 606 16.59 -3.67 30.33
CA PRO A 606 15.45 -3.73 29.40
C PRO A 606 14.20 -4.42 29.98
N VAL A 607 14.37 -5.31 30.96
CA VAL A 607 13.27 -6.03 31.62
C VAL A 607 12.58 -5.12 32.64
N VAL A 608 13.38 -4.44 33.46
CA VAL A 608 12.90 -3.46 34.45
C VAL A 608 12.22 -2.28 33.74
N TYR A 609 12.81 -1.73 32.67
CA TYR A 609 12.23 -0.65 31.90
C TYR A 609 10.87 -1.04 31.27
N ARG A 610 10.75 -2.26 30.72
CA ARG A 610 9.47 -2.76 30.19
C ARG A 610 8.40 -2.90 31.28
N ARG A 611 8.78 -3.32 32.49
CA ARG A 611 7.86 -3.45 33.63
C ARG A 611 7.38 -2.09 34.15
N PHE A 612 8.23 -1.08 34.17
CA PHE A 612 7.86 0.29 34.55
C PHE A 612 6.96 0.97 33.51
N LYS A 613 7.28 0.84 32.21
CA LYS A 613 6.44 1.41 31.14
C LYS A 613 5.09 0.70 31.01
N GLY A 614 5.05 -0.62 31.25
CA GLY A 614 3.81 -1.38 31.34
C GLY A 614 2.93 -0.96 32.52
N ARG A 615 3.52 -0.56 33.66
CA ARG A 615 2.79 0.05 34.78
C ARG A 615 2.24 1.43 34.46
N GLN A 616 3.03 2.30 33.84
CA GLN A 616 2.56 3.64 33.46
C GLN A 616 1.46 3.61 32.38
N ALA A 617 1.53 2.66 31.45
CA ALA A 617 0.45 2.45 30.47
C ALA A 617 -0.83 1.94 31.13
N ALA A 618 -0.72 1.07 32.14
CA ALA A 618 -1.86 0.57 32.91
C ALA A 618 -2.45 1.62 33.89
N GLU A 619 -1.61 2.49 34.46
CA GLU A 619 -2.05 3.61 35.32
C GLU A 619 -2.72 4.71 34.49
N ALA A 620 -2.27 4.98 33.26
CA ALA A 620 -2.90 5.93 32.33
C ALA A 620 -4.17 5.40 31.62
N GLU A 621 -4.44 4.09 31.69
CA GLU A 621 -5.72 3.49 31.27
C GLU A 621 -6.73 3.40 32.43
N ALA A 622 -6.29 3.72 33.66
CA ALA A 622 -7.11 3.70 34.88
C ALA A 622 -7.55 5.11 35.36
N GLU A 623 -6.97 6.18 34.81
CA GLU A 623 -7.49 7.56 34.85
C GLU A 623 -8.31 7.86 33.59
#